data_AF-A0A0B7ALR8-F1
#
_entry.id   AF-A0A0B7ALR8-F1
#
_cell.length_a   1.000
_cell.length_b   1.000
_cell.length_c   1.000
_cell.angle_alpha   90.00
_cell.angle_beta   90.00
_cell.angle_gamma   90.00
#
_symmetry.space_group_name_H-M   'P 1'
#
loop_
_entity.id
_entity.type
_entity.pdbx_description
1 polymer ?
#
loop_
_entity_poly.entity_id
_entity_poly.type
_entity_poly.pdbx_seq_one_letter_code
_entity_poly.pdbx_strand_id
1 'polypeptide(L)'
;MFLFMKILLMFVIFGCHGYMNGDASNNVSLKKSRIYGPGLQTDLLLPVRYFFIQLVSKNGFNLTDSVGEGVVTATIAPLSGPRVRIWTQVLDRHDGSYVVRYRLYATISDLQISVQINGRHIAESPYQLKGDIYHDACNCPQQTSEEWAISIGCPASYPQIELDLKPFHDINMTHVAKEAVERFNERGRRSICHYKIINNKVYRKCYGEHVAFKMFIDAVVLSLARKMFLPDFEFLANIGDWPLENKALKDKPIPIMSWCGSKSSHDITMPSYDITEATLQMMGSVSLDIFSTQSNTGPKWDNKTAVAFWRGRDSCKERLQLVEMSKKYPDLIDARLTRMFFFPKDEAKYGKLTPQISFFEFFKYKYQLNIDGTVAAYRLPYLLAGDAVVLKQESEYYEHFYSELEPYVHYIPIKHDLSDLLEKVRWAKEHDQ
;
A
#
# COMPACT_ATOMS: atom_id res chain seq x y z
N MET A 1 27.36 46.22 17.19
CA MET A 1 27.57 45.54 18.49
C MET A 1 26.56 44.39 18.57
N PHE A 2 26.80 43.33 17.80
CA PHE A 2 27.18 42.00 18.29
C PHE A 2 26.11 41.36 19.19
N LEU A 3 25.35 40.42 18.62
CA LEU A 3 25.15 39.12 19.25
C LEU A 3 24.84 38.06 18.19
N PHE A 4 25.89 37.35 17.80
CA PHE A 4 25.85 36.11 17.02
C PHE A 4 25.20 35.03 17.88
N MET A 5 24.09 34.44 17.42
CA MET A 5 23.54 33.22 18.02
C MET A 5 24.14 32.02 17.29
N LYS A 6 25.05 31.31 17.98
CA LYS A 6 25.66 30.06 17.52
C LYS A 6 24.58 28.98 17.36
N ILE A 7 24.35 28.52 16.14
CA ILE A 7 23.66 27.26 15.87
C ILE A 7 24.70 26.15 16.02
N LEU A 8 24.54 25.34 17.06
CA LEU A 8 25.34 24.15 17.30
C LEU A 8 24.86 23.06 16.33
N LEU A 9 25.62 22.81 15.26
CA LEU A 9 25.45 21.61 14.44
C LEU A 9 25.79 20.40 15.32
N MET A 10 24.77 19.65 15.75
CA MET A 10 24.97 18.32 16.29
C MET A 10 25.26 17.38 15.11
N PHE A 11 26.55 17.21 14.81
CA PHE A 11 27.00 16.06 14.01
C PHE A 11 26.74 14.81 14.84
N VAL A 12 25.66 14.09 14.52
CA VAL A 12 25.51 12.69 14.93
C VAL A 12 26.53 11.92 14.10
N ILE A 13 27.68 11.63 14.72
CA ILE A 13 28.63 10.64 14.24
C ILE A 13 27.89 9.30 14.33
N PHE A 14 27.31 8.84 13.23
CA PHE A 14 27.01 7.43 13.07
C PHE A 14 28.35 6.70 13.15
N GLY A 15 28.57 6.03 14.27
CA GLY A 15 29.72 5.16 14.43
C GLY A 15 29.71 4.12 13.31
N CYS A 16 30.75 4.12 12.49
CA CYS A 16 31.08 3.02 11.60
C CYS A 16 31.16 1.73 12.42
N HIS A 17 30.07 0.99 12.50
CA HIS A 17 30.12 -0.45 12.70
C HIS A 17 30.46 -1.06 11.34
N GLY A 18 31.75 -1.01 11.00
CA GLY A 18 32.32 -1.81 9.93
C GLY A 18 32.29 -3.28 10.33
N TYR A 19 31.15 -3.93 10.15
CA TYR A 19 31.04 -5.39 10.20
C TYR A 19 31.14 -5.92 8.77
N MET A 20 32.31 -6.48 8.43
CA MET A 20 32.54 -7.62 7.53
C MET A 20 31.56 -7.87 6.35
N ASN A 21 31.25 -6.87 5.50
CA ASN A 21 30.37 -7.06 4.32
C ASN A 21 31.12 -7.36 3.00
N GLY A 22 32.44 -7.59 3.05
CA GLY A 22 33.25 -7.87 1.86
C GLY A 22 33.02 -9.24 1.22
N ASP A 23 32.40 -10.20 1.92
CA ASP A 23 32.43 -11.61 1.52
C ASP A 23 31.14 -12.10 0.83
N ALA A 24 29.96 -11.64 1.28
CA ALA A 24 28.68 -12.09 0.72
C ALA A 24 28.50 -11.70 -0.76
N SER A 25 28.93 -10.50 -1.15
CA SER A 25 28.85 -10.03 -2.54
C SER A 25 29.78 -10.80 -3.48
N ASN A 26 30.86 -11.42 -2.97
CA ASN A 26 31.77 -12.23 -3.78
C ASN A 26 31.16 -13.57 -4.21
N ASN A 27 30.13 -14.05 -3.52
CA ASN A 27 29.41 -15.26 -3.90
C ASN A 27 28.31 -15.00 -4.95
N VAL A 28 28.01 -13.74 -5.29
CA VAL A 28 26.99 -13.41 -6.28
C VAL A 28 27.46 -13.76 -7.69
N SER A 29 26.60 -14.45 -8.45
CA SER A 29 26.76 -14.68 -9.87
C SER A 29 26.19 -13.49 -10.64
N LEU A 30 27.07 -12.73 -11.30
CA LEU A 30 26.67 -11.60 -12.12
C LEU A 30 25.76 -12.04 -13.27
N LYS A 31 26.04 -13.19 -13.91
CA LYS A 31 25.30 -13.70 -15.07
C LYS A 31 23.99 -14.41 -14.71
N LYS A 32 23.93 -15.11 -13.57
CA LYS A 32 22.73 -15.90 -13.19
C LYS A 32 21.70 -15.08 -12.40
N SER A 33 22.11 -13.95 -11.81
CA SER A 33 21.18 -12.99 -11.20
C SER A 33 20.14 -12.53 -12.22
N ARG A 34 18.93 -12.22 -11.77
CA ARG A 34 17.78 -11.91 -12.63
C ARG A 34 17.28 -10.52 -12.37
N ILE A 35 16.88 -9.83 -13.42
CA ILE A 35 16.21 -8.53 -13.35
C ILE A 35 14.95 -8.64 -14.19
N TYR A 36 13.82 -8.28 -13.61
CA TYR A 36 12.51 -8.43 -14.25
C TYR A 36 11.52 -7.43 -13.68
N GLY A 37 10.49 -7.11 -14.45
CA GLY A 37 9.37 -6.31 -13.97
C GLY A 37 8.99 -5.14 -14.89
N PRO A 38 7.89 -4.47 -14.54
CA PRO A 38 7.22 -3.49 -15.40
C PRO A 38 8.09 -2.29 -15.80
N GLY A 39 9.00 -1.86 -14.93
CA GLY A 39 9.88 -0.70 -15.15
C GLY A 39 10.99 -0.94 -16.18
N LEU A 40 11.03 -2.09 -16.84
CA LEU A 40 11.92 -2.36 -17.96
C LEU A 40 11.23 -2.19 -19.33
N GLN A 41 9.96 -1.78 -19.34
CA GLN A 41 9.12 -1.63 -20.54
C GLN A 41 8.78 -0.15 -20.79
N THR A 42 8.52 0.22 -22.05
CA THR A 42 8.25 1.61 -22.46
C THR A 42 6.77 1.93 -22.64
N ASP A 43 5.96 0.94 -22.98
CA ASP A 43 4.51 1.02 -23.14
C ASP A 43 3.77 1.22 -21.81
N LEU A 44 4.44 0.97 -20.69
CA LEU A 44 3.87 1.12 -19.37
C LEU A 44 3.99 2.54 -18.80
N LEU A 45 2.83 3.13 -18.51
CA LEU A 45 2.72 4.43 -17.85
C LEU A 45 2.26 4.30 -16.39
N LEU A 46 3.23 4.35 -15.47
CA LEU A 46 3.01 4.39 -14.02
C LEU A 46 3.52 5.70 -13.40
N PRO A 47 2.93 6.17 -12.27
CA PRO A 47 3.44 7.30 -11.50
C PRO A 47 4.91 7.13 -11.11
N VAL A 48 5.26 5.93 -10.69
CA VAL A 48 6.61 5.47 -10.39
C VAL A 48 6.78 4.11 -11.04
N ARG A 49 7.86 3.96 -11.79
CA ARG A 49 8.22 2.69 -12.44
C ARG A 49 9.13 1.89 -11.52
N TYR A 50 9.03 0.57 -11.59
CA TYR A 50 9.82 -0.29 -10.73
C TYR A 50 10.13 -1.63 -11.39
N PHE A 51 11.23 -2.25 -10.99
CA PHE A 51 11.61 -3.59 -11.37
C PHE A 51 12.31 -4.29 -10.20
N PHE A 52 12.34 -5.61 -10.24
CA PHE A 52 12.92 -6.46 -9.22
C PHE A 52 14.29 -6.96 -9.66
N ILE A 53 15.16 -7.17 -8.69
CA ILE A 53 16.43 -7.85 -8.84
C ILE A 53 16.42 -9.05 -7.90
N GLN A 54 16.61 -10.26 -8.43
CA GLN A 54 16.87 -11.46 -7.62
C GLN A 54 18.35 -11.82 -7.76
N LEU A 55 19.09 -11.77 -6.66
CA LEU A 55 20.48 -12.19 -6.66
C LEU A 55 20.57 -13.72 -6.58
N VAL A 56 21.52 -14.26 -7.33
CA VAL A 56 21.77 -15.70 -7.41
C VAL A 56 23.23 -15.97 -7.10
N SER A 57 23.49 -16.96 -6.27
CA SER A 57 24.85 -17.41 -5.93
C SER A 57 25.57 -18.03 -7.15
N LYS A 58 26.90 -18.16 -7.09
CA LYS A 58 27.69 -18.88 -8.11
C LYS A 58 27.19 -20.31 -8.34
N ASN A 59 26.71 -20.95 -7.26
CA ASN A 59 26.15 -22.30 -7.28
C ASN A 59 24.74 -22.38 -7.90
N GLY A 60 24.10 -21.24 -8.19
CA GLY A 60 22.81 -21.19 -8.88
C GLY A 60 21.59 -21.12 -7.96
N PHE A 61 21.78 -21.00 -6.65
CA PHE A 61 20.68 -20.80 -5.69
C PHE A 61 20.38 -19.32 -5.49
N ASN A 62 19.10 -18.98 -5.34
CA ASN A 62 18.68 -17.65 -4.92
C ASN A 62 19.32 -17.34 -3.56
N LEU A 63 19.87 -16.13 -3.43
CA LEU A 63 20.25 -15.64 -2.12
C LEU A 63 18.99 -15.32 -1.32
N THR A 64 19.07 -15.53 -0.01
CA THR A 64 17.99 -15.33 0.98
C THR A 64 18.33 -14.24 1.99
N ASP A 65 19.45 -13.56 1.80
CA ASP A 65 19.96 -12.52 2.69
C ASP A 65 20.46 -11.33 1.88
N SER A 66 20.35 -10.14 2.48
CA SER A 66 21.01 -8.92 1.99
C SER A 66 22.51 -9.16 1.77
N VAL A 67 23.06 -8.54 0.71
CA VAL A 67 24.51 -8.50 0.47
C VAL A 67 25.17 -7.21 0.98
N GLY A 68 24.43 -6.39 1.71
CA GLY A 68 24.89 -5.15 2.32
C GLY A 68 24.41 -3.89 1.58
N GLU A 69 24.32 -2.80 2.34
CA GLU A 69 23.89 -1.50 1.85
C GLU A 69 24.86 -0.94 0.80
N GLY A 70 24.31 -0.38 -0.28
CA GLY A 70 25.10 0.26 -1.36
C GLY A 70 25.84 -0.70 -2.28
N VAL A 71 25.77 -2.02 -2.05
CA VAL A 71 26.43 -3.03 -2.91
C VAL A 71 25.75 -3.14 -4.26
N VAL A 72 24.41 -3.17 -4.28
CA VAL A 72 23.60 -3.11 -5.49
C VAL A 72 23.32 -1.65 -5.82
N THR A 73 23.67 -1.23 -7.03
CA THR A 73 23.40 0.13 -7.51
C THR A 73 22.61 0.09 -8.82
N ALA A 74 21.75 1.09 -9.01
CA ALA A 74 21.02 1.28 -10.25
C ALA A 74 21.12 2.74 -10.70
N THR A 75 21.55 2.95 -11.94
CA THR A 75 21.61 4.27 -12.58
C THR A 75 20.70 4.27 -13.79
N ILE A 76 19.87 5.31 -13.88
CA ILE A 76 18.87 5.46 -14.92
C ILE A 76 19.09 6.82 -15.57
N ALA A 77 19.31 6.84 -16.88
CA ALA A 77 19.66 8.06 -17.61
C ALA A 77 19.14 8.01 -19.05
N PRO A 78 18.84 9.17 -19.67
CA PRO A 78 18.60 9.24 -21.11
C PRO A 78 19.79 8.68 -21.89
N LEU A 79 19.53 7.92 -22.96
CA LEU A 79 20.57 7.43 -23.88
C LEU A 79 21.21 8.56 -24.69
N SER A 80 20.42 9.58 -25.01
CA SER A 80 20.86 10.77 -25.73
C SER A 80 20.03 11.99 -25.32
N GLY A 81 20.51 13.19 -25.64
CA GLY A 81 19.83 14.44 -25.32
C GLY A 81 20.21 15.03 -23.95
N PRO A 82 19.46 16.06 -23.50
CA PRO A 82 19.78 16.78 -22.27
C PRO A 82 19.59 15.91 -21.03
N ARG A 83 20.40 16.16 -19.99
CA ARG A 83 20.22 15.50 -18.69
C ARG A 83 18.86 15.89 -18.11
N VAL A 84 18.02 14.89 -17.89
CA VAL A 84 16.73 15.05 -17.20
C VAL A 84 16.87 14.52 -15.78
N ARG A 85 16.18 15.16 -14.83
CA ARG A 85 16.10 14.67 -13.45
C ARG A 85 15.29 13.38 -13.42
N ILE A 86 15.92 12.32 -12.95
CA ILE A 86 15.29 11.03 -12.64
C ILE A 86 15.62 10.71 -11.20
N TRP A 87 14.60 10.58 -10.35
CA TRP A 87 14.81 10.16 -8.97
C TRP A 87 14.74 8.63 -8.92
N THR A 88 15.83 8.00 -8.50
CA THR A 88 15.96 6.53 -8.41
C THR A 88 16.23 6.12 -6.97
N GLN A 89 15.64 5.00 -6.54
CA GLN A 89 15.94 4.34 -5.27
C GLN A 89 16.15 2.85 -5.52
N VAL A 90 17.14 2.28 -4.85
CA VAL A 90 17.37 0.82 -4.75
C VAL A 90 16.99 0.43 -3.33
N LEU A 91 16.00 -0.44 -3.21
CA LEU A 91 15.42 -0.88 -1.94
C LEU A 91 15.80 -2.34 -1.72
N ASP A 92 16.59 -2.60 -0.68
CA ASP A 92 16.93 -3.95 -0.24
C ASP A 92 15.75 -4.54 0.53
N ARG A 93 15.27 -5.73 0.13
CA ARG A 93 14.18 -6.44 0.81
C ARG A 93 14.67 -7.35 1.93
N HIS A 94 15.98 -7.38 2.15
CA HIS A 94 16.69 -8.21 3.15
C HIS A 94 16.60 -9.72 2.92
N ASP A 95 16.01 -10.14 1.80
CA ASP A 95 15.79 -11.54 1.41
C ASP A 95 16.64 -11.97 0.20
N GLY A 96 17.71 -11.22 -0.11
CA GLY A 96 18.54 -11.43 -1.30
C GLY A 96 17.93 -10.89 -2.60
N SER A 97 16.78 -10.23 -2.51
CA SER A 97 16.15 -9.49 -3.61
C SER A 97 16.06 -7.99 -3.33
N TYR A 98 15.87 -7.21 -4.41
CA TYR A 98 15.80 -5.75 -4.36
C TYR A 98 14.66 -5.25 -5.23
N VAL A 99 14.08 -4.11 -4.86
CA VAL A 99 13.21 -3.31 -5.72
C VAL A 99 13.98 -2.08 -6.16
N VAL A 100 14.15 -1.89 -7.46
CA VAL A 100 14.57 -0.60 -8.00
C VAL A 100 13.31 0.13 -8.43
N ARG A 101 13.15 1.36 -7.98
CA ARG A 101 12.05 2.23 -8.39
C ARG A 101 12.55 3.60 -8.81
N TYR A 102 11.88 4.20 -9.78
CA TYR A 102 12.26 5.48 -10.31
C TYR A 102 11.07 6.32 -10.78
N ARG A 103 11.22 7.64 -10.55
CA ARG A 103 10.26 8.66 -10.92
C ARG A 103 10.87 9.62 -11.93
N LEU A 104 10.16 9.82 -13.03
CA LEU A 104 10.50 10.83 -14.04
C LEU A 104 9.92 12.18 -13.61
N TYR A 105 10.55 13.27 -14.05
CA TYR A 105 10.02 14.65 -13.91
C TYR A 105 9.70 15.31 -15.26
N ALA A 106 10.00 14.62 -16.37
CA ALA A 106 9.63 14.99 -17.73
C ALA A 106 9.56 13.72 -18.58
N THR A 107 8.87 13.77 -19.71
CA THR A 107 8.91 12.71 -20.72
C THR A 107 10.30 12.66 -21.33
N ILE A 108 10.83 11.45 -21.53
CA ILE A 108 12.19 11.21 -22.04
C ILE A 108 12.09 10.21 -23.18
N SER A 109 12.84 10.43 -24.26
CA SER A 109 13.02 9.45 -25.33
C SER A 109 14.28 8.65 -25.08
N ASP A 110 14.19 7.33 -25.21
CA ASP A 110 15.27 6.36 -25.04
C ASP A 110 15.97 6.40 -23.67
N LEU A 111 15.81 5.35 -22.87
CA LEU A 111 16.38 5.25 -21.52
C LEU A 111 17.42 4.13 -21.43
N GLN A 112 18.52 4.39 -20.72
CA GLN A 112 19.46 3.36 -20.30
C GLN A 112 19.28 3.07 -18.81
N ILE A 113 19.17 1.79 -18.47
CA ILE A 113 19.12 1.30 -17.08
C ILE A 113 20.35 0.43 -16.83
N SER A 114 21.25 0.94 -15.99
CA SER A 114 22.48 0.26 -15.57
C SER A 114 22.32 -0.24 -14.15
N VAL A 115 22.39 -1.54 -13.94
CA VAL A 115 22.31 -2.21 -12.64
C VAL A 115 23.61 -2.95 -12.40
N GLN A 116 24.24 -2.67 -11.26
CA GLN A 116 25.60 -3.13 -10.97
C GLN A 116 25.72 -3.66 -9.55
N ILE A 117 26.69 -4.56 -9.37
CA ILE A 117 27.20 -5.01 -8.08
C ILE A 117 28.68 -4.73 -8.02
N ASN A 118 29.13 -3.96 -7.03
CA ASN A 118 30.53 -3.55 -6.89
C ASN A 118 31.09 -2.97 -8.22
N GLY A 119 30.29 -2.14 -8.91
CA GLY A 119 30.65 -1.50 -10.18
C GLY A 119 30.61 -2.40 -11.42
N ARG A 120 30.18 -3.66 -11.31
CA ARG A 120 30.06 -4.61 -12.45
C ARG A 120 28.61 -4.87 -12.79
N HIS A 121 28.28 -4.82 -14.08
CA HIS A 121 26.93 -5.11 -14.56
C HIS A 121 26.49 -6.53 -14.22
N ILE A 122 25.20 -6.68 -13.91
CA ILE A 122 24.55 -7.97 -13.64
C ILE A 122 23.43 -8.25 -14.63
N ALA A 123 23.08 -9.52 -14.80
CA ALA A 123 22.11 -10.01 -15.77
C ALA A 123 22.45 -9.46 -17.17
N GLU A 124 21.46 -8.88 -17.87
CA GLU A 124 21.62 -8.29 -19.20
C GLU A 124 21.90 -6.77 -19.15
N SER A 125 22.21 -6.22 -17.97
CA SER A 125 22.52 -4.80 -17.85
C SER A 125 23.77 -4.41 -18.67
N PRO A 126 23.80 -3.23 -19.31
CA PRO A 126 22.75 -2.19 -19.33
C PRO A 126 21.56 -2.52 -20.24
N TYR A 127 20.34 -2.25 -19.75
CA TYR A 127 19.12 -2.34 -20.53
C TYR A 127 18.90 -1.04 -21.30
N GLN A 128 18.47 -1.15 -22.55
CA GLN A 128 18.14 -0.01 -23.41
C GLN A 128 16.66 -0.06 -23.76
N LEU A 129 15.91 0.91 -23.24
CA LEU A 129 14.49 1.06 -23.49
C LEU A 129 14.35 2.07 -24.62
N LYS A 130 13.78 1.66 -25.75
CA LYS A 130 13.64 2.48 -26.96
C LYS A 130 12.24 3.05 -27.08
N GLY A 131 12.14 4.31 -27.51
CA GLY A 131 10.89 5.05 -27.64
C GLY A 131 10.65 6.03 -26.49
N ASP A 132 9.47 6.65 -26.49
CA ASP A 132 9.09 7.66 -25.49
C ASP A 132 8.64 7.03 -24.18
N ILE A 133 9.22 7.48 -23.07
CA ILE A 133 8.83 7.12 -21.72
C ILE A 133 8.13 8.33 -21.08
N TYR A 134 6.80 8.26 -21.05
CA TYR A 134 5.97 9.37 -20.59
C TYR A 134 6.06 9.62 -19.08
N HIS A 135 6.03 10.89 -18.70
CA HIS A 135 5.83 11.33 -17.32
C HIS A 135 4.36 11.17 -16.90
N ASP A 136 4.09 10.90 -15.62
CA ASP A 136 2.73 10.69 -15.08
C ASP A 136 1.75 11.85 -15.29
N ALA A 137 2.26 13.08 -15.35
CA ALA A 137 1.45 14.27 -15.63
C ALA A 137 1.25 14.54 -17.12
N CYS A 138 1.83 13.73 -18.02
CA CYS A 138 1.55 13.82 -19.46
C CYS A 138 0.07 13.50 -19.68
N ASN A 139 -0.68 14.40 -20.33
CA ASN A 139 -2.04 14.09 -20.78
C ASN A 139 -1.95 13.44 -22.16
N CYS A 140 -1.60 12.16 -22.18
CA CYS A 140 -1.09 11.47 -23.35
C CYS A 140 -1.71 10.07 -23.47
N PRO A 141 -3.06 9.96 -23.52
CA PRO A 141 -3.71 8.67 -23.67
C PRO A 141 -3.28 8.00 -24.98
N GLN A 142 -2.75 6.78 -24.89
CA GLN A 142 -2.22 6.03 -26.04
C GLN A 142 -3.12 4.87 -26.47
N GLN A 143 -3.86 4.31 -25.51
CA GLN A 143 -4.55 3.01 -25.62
C GLN A 143 -5.97 3.11 -25.10
N THR A 144 -6.85 2.19 -25.49
CA THR A 144 -8.12 1.99 -24.80
C THR A 144 -7.89 1.42 -23.39
N SER A 145 -8.93 1.42 -22.55
CA SER A 145 -8.85 0.79 -21.22
C SER A 145 -8.46 -0.69 -21.27
N GLU A 146 -8.94 -1.42 -22.27
CA GLU A 146 -8.71 -2.85 -22.45
C GLU A 146 -7.27 -3.12 -22.91
N GLU A 147 -6.79 -2.36 -23.91
CA GLU A 147 -5.42 -2.45 -24.40
C GLU A 147 -4.41 -2.10 -23.29
N TRP A 148 -4.72 -1.08 -22.50
CA TRP A 148 -3.90 -0.69 -21.35
C TRP A 148 -3.89 -1.78 -20.28
N ALA A 149 -5.03 -2.36 -19.93
CA ALA A 149 -5.09 -3.47 -18.98
C ALA A 149 -4.23 -4.68 -19.43
N ILE A 150 -4.24 -4.99 -20.74
CA ILE A 150 -3.42 -6.07 -21.32
C ILE A 150 -1.93 -5.72 -21.24
N SER A 151 -1.53 -4.48 -21.60
CA SER A 151 -0.13 -4.07 -21.63
C SER A 151 0.51 -4.10 -20.23
N ILE A 152 -0.27 -3.78 -19.19
CA ILE A 152 0.21 -3.85 -17.80
C ILE A 152 0.10 -5.24 -17.17
N GLY A 153 -0.41 -6.23 -17.91
CA GLY A 153 -0.57 -7.61 -17.44
C GLY A 153 -1.66 -7.79 -16.39
N CYS A 154 -2.73 -6.98 -16.42
CA CYS A 154 -3.88 -7.22 -15.56
C CYS A 154 -4.52 -8.58 -15.88
N PRO A 155 -4.94 -9.34 -14.86
CA PRO A 155 -5.85 -10.48 -15.04
C PRO A 155 -7.10 -10.08 -15.82
N ALA A 156 -7.65 -11.01 -16.60
CA ALA A 156 -8.86 -10.80 -17.38
C ALA A 156 -10.10 -10.53 -16.50
N SER A 157 -10.09 -11.00 -15.26
CA SER A 157 -11.15 -10.76 -14.28
C SER A 157 -10.57 -10.78 -12.86
N TYR A 158 -11.26 -10.11 -11.94
CA TYR A 158 -10.98 -10.16 -10.52
C TYR A 158 -12.20 -10.74 -9.80
N PRO A 159 -12.07 -11.82 -9.01
CA PRO A 159 -13.20 -12.45 -8.34
C PRO A 159 -14.04 -11.48 -7.51
N GLN A 160 -13.41 -10.55 -6.80
CA GLN A 160 -14.13 -9.56 -5.99
C GLN A 160 -14.97 -8.61 -6.84
N ILE A 161 -14.43 -8.14 -7.97
CA ILE A 161 -15.15 -7.22 -8.87
C ILE A 161 -16.39 -7.92 -9.45
N GLU A 162 -16.25 -9.16 -9.91
CA GLU A 162 -17.37 -9.95 -10.43
C GLU A 162 -18.46 -10.18 -9.37
N LEU A 163 -18.05 -10.51 -8.14
CA LEU A 163 -18.97 -10.70 -7.01
C LEU A 163 -19.73 -9.42 -6.66
N ASP A 164 -19.03 -8.28 -6.63
CA ASP A 164 -19.60 -6.98 -6.29
C ASP A 164 -20.52 -6.46 -7.40
N LEU A 165 -20.23 -6.73 -8.68
CA LEU A 165 -21.05 -6.29 -9.81
C LEU A 165 -22.26 -7.20 -10.07
N LYS A 166 -22.22 -8.46 -9.64
CA LYS A 166 -23.27 -9.46 -9.86
C LYS A 166 -24.71 -8.99 -9.54
N PRO A 167 -24.98 -8.20 -8.49
CA PRO A 167 -26.34 -7.73 -8.20
C PRO A 167 -26.90 -6.72 -9.21
N PHE A 168 -26.07 -6.18 -10.12
CA PHE A 168 -26.42 -5.05 -10.98
C PHE A 168 -26.35 -5.45 -12.47
N HIS A 169 -27.52 -5.64 -13.10
CA HIS A 169 -27.61 -5.97 -14.54
C HIS A 169 -28.20 -4.80 -15.35
N ASP A 170 -29.46 -4.44 -15.08
CA ASP A 170 -30.15 -3.34 -15.76
C ASP A 170 -30.13 -2.07 -14.90
N ILE A 171 -29.16 -1.19 -15.20
CA ILE A 171 -28.92 0.06 -14.48
C ILE A 171 -29.51 1.24 -15.25
N ASN A 172 -30.51 1.92 -14.66
CA ASN A 172 -30.95 3.22 -15.13
C ASN A 172 -30.28 4.31 -14.28
N MET A 173 -29.18 4.88 -14.79
CA MET A 173 -28.41 5.86 -14.03
C MET A 173 -29.15 7.17 -13.74
N THR A 174 -30.18 7.52 -14.52
CA THR A 174 -31.03 8.68 -14.20
C THR A 174 -31.82 8.42 -12.92
N HIS A 175 -32.37 7.21 -12.77
CA HIS A 175 -33.08 6.81 -11.56
C HIS A 175 -32.12 6.64 -10.38
N VAL A 176 -31.03 5.89 -10.58
CA VAL A 176 -30.00 5.63 -9.56
C VAL A 176 -29.41 6.93 -9.00
N ALA A 177 -29.06 7.90 -9.86
CA ALA A 177 -28.50 9.17 -9.40
C ALA A 177 -29.49 9.99 -8.58
N LYS A 178 -30.79 9.94 -8.91
CA LYS A 178 -31.83 10.61 -8.14
C LYS A 178 -32.03 9.93 -6.78
N GLU A 179 -32.19 8.61 -6.78
CA GLU A 179 -32.42 7.81 -5.58
C GLU A 179 -31.23 7.90 -4.61
N ALA A 180 -29.99 7.86 -5.12
CA ALA A 180 -28.79 7.99 -4.29
C ALA A 180 -28.73 9.33 -3.54
N VAL A 181 -29.16 10.43 -4.18
CA VAL A 181 -29.24 11.73 -3.52
C VAL A 181 -30.34 11.73 -2.46
N GLU A 182 -31.50 11.14 -2.75
CA GLU A 182 -32.59 11.01 -1.77
C GLU A 182 -32.19 10.18 -0.55
N ARG A 183 -31.43 9.10 -0.76
CA ARG A 183 -31.00 8.17 0.30
C ARG A 183 -29.78 8.65 1.10
N PHE A 184 -28.84 9.35 0.46
CA PHE A 184 -27.51 9.58 1.04
C PHE A 184 -27.08 11.05 1.15
N ASN A 185 -27.93 12.01 0.74
CA ASN A 185 -27.69 13.43 0.98
C ASN A 185 -28.20 13.88 2.37
N GLU A 186 -27.77 13.18 3.43
CA GLU A 186 -28.12 13.52 4.81
C GLU A 186 -27.04 14.41 5.44
N ARG A 187 -27.45 15.60 5.91
CA ARG A 187 -26.56 16.58 6.53
C ARG A 187 -25.79 15.98 7.72
N GLY A 188 -24.47 16.18 7.74
CA GLY A 188 -23.57 15.68 8.80
C GLY A 188 -23.41 14.17 8.90
N ARG A 189 -23.99 13.36 7.99
CA ARG A 189 -23.97 11.89 8.09
C ARG A 189 -23.25 11.22 6.92
N ARG A 190 -23.69 11.51 5.70
CA ARG A 190 -23.26 10.81 4.49
C ARG A 190 -22.88 11.80 3.42
N SER A 191 -21.95 11.42 2.56
CA SER A 191 -21.57 12.22 1.41
C SER A 191 -21.20 11.29 0.27
N ILE A 192 -21.67 11.64 -0.92
CA ILE A 192 -21.45 10.88 -2.15
C ILE A 192 -21.05 11.83 -3.27
N CYS A 193 -20.39 11.32 -4.30
CA CYS A 193 -20.10 12.04 -5.52
C CYS A 193 -20.56 11.23 -6.73
N HIS A 194 -21.29 11.89 -7.63
CA HIS A 194 -21.64 11.36 -8.93
C HIS A 194 -20.57 11.80 -9.94
N TYR A 195 -19.88 10.84 -10.55
CA TYR A 195 -18.89 11.05 -11.59
C TYR A 195 -19.46 10.68 -12.95
N LYS A 196 -19.12 11.45 -13.98
CA LYS A 196 -19.34 11.11 -15.38
C LYS A 196 -18.03 11.26 -16.16
N ILE A 197 -17.69 10.27 -16.95
CA ILE A 197 -16.62 10.34 -17.93
C ILE A 197 -17.31 10.45 -19.28
N ILE A 198 -17.05 11.52 -20.02
CA ILE A 198 -17.62 11.76 -21.34
C ILE A 198 -16.51 12.27 -22.25
N ASN A 199 -16.24 11.55 -23.36
CA ASN A 199 -15.14 11.83 -24.27
C ASN A 199 -13.81 12.00 -23.53
N ASN A 200 -13.50 11.06 -22.62
CA ASN A 200 -12.31 11.07 -21.76
C ASN A 200 -12.17 12.33 -20.86
N LYS A 201 -13.26 13.06 -20.61
CA LYS A 201 -13.29 14.20 -19.67
C LYS A 201 -14.08 13.84 -18.43
N VAL A 202 -13.53 14.20 -17.28
CA VAL A 202 -14.10 13.90 -15.96
C VAL A 202 -14.99 15.04 -15.50
N TYR A 203 -16.26 14.73 -15.24
CA TYR A 203 -17.25 15.60 -14.64
C TYR A 203 -17.66 15.02 -13.29
N ARG A 204 -17.98 15.89 -12.33
CA ARG A 204 -18.38 15.46 -11.00
C ARG A 204 -19.33 16.43 -10.35
N LYS A 205 -20.31 15.88 -9.62
CA LYS A 205 -21.12 16.61 -8.64
C LYS A 205 -21.18 15.84 -7.33
N CYS A 206 -20.89 16.51 -6.22
CA CYS A 206 -20.94 15.90 -4.88
C CYS A 206 -22.14 16.41 -4.09
N TYR A 207 -22.58 15.58 -3.13
CA TYR A 207 -23.74 15.77 -2.28
C TYR A 207 -23.33 15.46 -0.83
N GLY A 208 -23.91 16.18 0.14
CA GLY A 208 -23.51 16.15 1.55
C GLY A 208 -22.58 17.30 1.97
N GLU A 209 -22.29 17.37 3.28
CA GLU A 209 -21.56 18.48 3.91
C GLU A 209 -20.03 18.28 3.88
N HIS A 210 -19.56 17.03 3.98
CA HIS A 210 -18.14 16.71 4.09
C HIS A 210 -17.63 16.04 2.82
N VAL A 211 -17.31 16.87 1.82
CA VAL A 211 -16.90 16.40 0.50
C VAL A 211 -15.40 16.49 0.23
N ALA A 212 -14.53 16.57 1.24
CA ALA A 212 -13.08 16.73 1.02
C ALA A 212 -12.45 15.47 0.42
N PHE A 213 -12.86 14.29 0.87
CA PHE A 213 -12.32 12.98 0.48
C PHE A 213 -12.51 12.62 -1.00
N LYS A 214 -13.36 13.36 -1.72
CA LYS A 214 -13.49 13.27 -3.19
C LYS A 214 -12.15 13.42 -3.93
N MET A 215 -11.16 14.08 -3.32
CA MET A 215 -9.84 14.28 -3.92
C MET A 215 -9.11 12.97 -4.22
N PHE A 216 -9.37 11.90 -3.45
CA PHE A 216 -8.77 10.59 -3.70
C PHE A 216 -9.35 9.92 -4.95
N ILE A 217 -10.66 10.01 -5.14
CA ILE A 217 -11.32 9.52 -6.36
C ILE A 217 -10.89 10.36 -7.57
N ASP A 218 -10.83 11.69 -7.44
CA ASP A 218 -10.30 12.56 -8.49
C ASP A 218 -8.91 12.14 -8.93
N ALA A 219 -8.02 11.87 -7.96
CA ALA A 219 -6.65 11.49 -8.23
C ALA A 219 -6.60 10.21 -9.09
N VAL A 220 -7.43 9.21 -8.80
CA VAL A 220 -7.54 7.97 -9.59
C VAL A 220 -8.05 8.27 -10.99
N VAL A 221 -9.25 8.84 -11.12
CA VAL A 221 -9.90 8.98 -12.44
C VAL A 221 -9.10 9.92 -13.35
N LEU A 222 -8.56 11.02 -12.80
CA LEU A 222 -7.70 11.93 -13.57
C LEU A 222 -6.37 11.26 -13.95
N SER A 223 -5.81 10.41 -13.09
CA SER A 223 -4.60 9.64 -13.39
C SER A 223 -4.84 8.67 -14.54
N LEU A 224 -5.98 7.97 -14.55
CA LEU A 224 -6.36 7.03 -15.60
C LEU A 224 -6.66 7.74 -16.94
N ALA A 225 -7.45 8.83 -16.91
CA ALA A 225 -7.81 9.59 -18.12
C ALA A 225 -6.60 10.20 -18.85
N ARG A 226 -5.49 10.45 -18.14
CA ARG A 226 -4.21 10.91 -18.73
C ARG A 226 -3.46 9.80 -19.46
N LYS A 227 -3.70 8.53 -19.11
CA LYS A 227 -2.93 7.35 -19.55
C LYS A 227 -3.62 6.57 -20.64
N MET A 228 -4.95 6.53 -20.62
CA MET A 228 -5.78 5.76 -21.54
C MET A 228 -7.07 6.52 -21.87
N PHE A 229 -7.67 6.16 -23.00
CA PHE A 229 -9.00 6.61 -23.36
C PHE A 229 -10.01 5.82 -22.54
N LEU A 230 -10.60 6.47 -21.54
CA LEU A 230 -11.71 5.90 -20.79
C LEU A 230 -12.99 5.96 -21.64
N PRO A 231 -13.82 4.90 -21.64
CA PRO A 231 -15.12 4.92 -22.29
C PRO A 231 -16.06 5.93 -21.61
N ASP A 232 -17.20 6.20 -22.23
CA ASP A 232 -18.25 6.99 -21.60
C ASP A 232 -18.98 6.15 -20.56
N PHE A 233 -18.90 6.56 -19.29
CA PHE A 233 -19.62 5.91 -18.19
C PHE A 233 -19.87 6.89 -17.04
N GLU A 234 -20.77 6.53 -16.14
CA GLU A 234 -21.02 7.27 -14.92
C GLU A 234 -21.14 6.34 -13.72
N PHE A 235 -20.75 6.82 -12.54
CA PHE A 235 -20.78 6.03 -11.31
C PHE A 235 -20.95 6.91 -10.07
N LEU A 236 -21.47 6.29 -9.01
CA LEU A 236 -21.57 6.90 -7.69
C LEU A 236 -20.40 6.42 -6.83
N ALA A 237 -19.73 7.36 -6.17
CA ALA A 237 -18.70 7.07 -5.18
C ALA A 237 -19.14 7.54 -3.80
N ASN A 238 -19.17 6.62 -2.85
CA ASN A 238 -19.18 6.93 -1.44
C ASN A 238 -17.82 7.49 -1.03
N ILE A 239 -17.83 8.59 -0.29
CA ILE A 239 -16.61 9.23 0.21
C ILE A 239 -16.51 9.21 1.73
N GLY A 240 -17.44 8.54 2.41
CA GLY A 240 -17.37 8.22 3.84
C GLY A 240 -16.73 6.87 4.10
N ASP A 241 -16.53 6.55 5.38
CA ASP A 241 -15.89 5.29 5.80
C ASP A 241 -16.82 4.08 5.66
N TRP A 242 -18.10 4.23 6.05
CA TRP A 242 -19.06 3.13 6.12
C TRP A 242 -19.65 2.79 4.74
N PRO A 243 -19.80 1.50 4.39
CA PRO A 243 -20.60 1.10 3.24
C PRO A 243 -22.07 1.54 3.40
N LEU A 244 -22.74 1.85 2.30
CA LEU A 244 -24.05 2.50 2.30
C LEU A 244 -25.21 1.60 1.87
N GLU A 245 -24.98 0.65 0.97
CA GLU A 245 -26.03 -0.15 0.33
C GLU A 245 -26.35 -1.41 1.13
N ASN A 246 -27.17 -1.29 2.16
CA ASN A 246 -27.49 -2.41 3.07
C ASN A 246 -28.37 -3.49 2.41
N LYS A 247 -27.93 -4.76 2.46
CA LYS A 247 -28.63 -5.96 1.93
C LYS A 247 -29.99 -6.23 2.58
N ALA A 248 -30.24 -5.69 3.78
CA ALA A 248 -31.49 -5.87 4.49
C ALA A 248 -32.62 -4.97 3.97
N LEU A 249 -32.31 -3.97 3.14
CA LEU A 249 -33.32 -3.14 2.49
C LEU A 249 -34.06 -3.97 1.44
N LYS A 250 -35.39 -3.81 1.37
CA LYS A 250 -36.25 -4.55 0.43
C LYS A 250 -36.24 -3.95 -0.98
N ASP A 251 -35.62 -2.79 -1.14
CA ASP A 251 -35.55 -2.07 -2.41
C ASP A 251 -34.51 -2.71 -3.34
N LYS A 252 -34.60 -2.43 -4.65
CA LYS A 252 -33.59 -2.87 -5.61
C LYS A 252 -32.27 -2.16 -5.27
N PRO A 253 -31.13 -2.87 -5.13
CA PRO A 253 -29.89 -2.22 -4.74
C PRO A 253 -29.40 -1.27 -5.83
N ILE A 254 -28.80 -0.16 -5.42
CA ILE A 254 -28.16 0.79 -6.33
C ILE A 254 -26.64 0.61 -6.35
N PRO A 255 -25.98 0.71 -7.52
CA PRO A 255 -24.54 0.54 -7.62
C PRO A 255 -23.82 1.76 -7.04
N ILE A 256 -23.02 1.54 -5.99
CA ILE A 256 -22.20 2.56 -5.36
C ILE A 256 -20.81 2.00 -5.04
N MET A 257 -19.78 2.74 -5.44
CA MET A 257 -18.39 2.40 -5.17
C MET A 257 -17.97 2.91 -3.79
N SER A 258 -17.38 2.05 -2.96
CA SER A 258 -16.95 2.37 -1.59
C SER A 258 -15.52 1.88 -1.32
N TRP A 259 -14.81 2.57 -0.43
CA TRP A 259 -13.46 2.18 0.01
C TRP A 259 -13.41 0.81 0.71
N CYS A 260 -14.55 0.39 1.26
CA CYS A 260 -14.72 -0.81 2.04
C CYS A 260 -16.13 -1.36 1.82
N GLY A 261 -16.24 -2.69 1.76
CA GLY A 261 -17.50 -3.42 1.76
C GLY A 261 -17.77 -4.06 3.13
N SER A 262 -18.92 -4.71 3.26
CA SER A 262 -19.27 -5.53 4.42
C SER A 262 -20.12 -6.74 4.03
N LYS A 263 -20.14 -7.78 4.87
CA LYS A 263 -21.01 -8.95 4.64
C LYS A 263 -22.48 -8.56 4.47
N SER A 264 -22.89 -7.44 5.07
CA SER A 264 -24.24 -6.89 5.05
C SER A 264 -24.48 -5.79 4.00
N SER A 265 -23.53 -5.52 3.08
CA SER A 265 -23.68 -4.48 2.04
C SER A 265 -23.48 -4.95 0.60
N HIS A 266 -24.11 -4.26 -0.36
CA HIS A 266 -23.95 -4.43 -1.80
C HIS A 266 -22.98 -3.42 -2.44
N ASP A 267 -22.32 -2.57 -1.65
CA ASP A 267 -21.30 -1.65 -2.15
C ASP A 267 -20.23 -2.36 -2.96
N ILE A 268 -19.85 -1.74 -4.08
CA ILE A 268 -18.78 -2.20 -4.95
C ILE A 268 -17.46 -1.71 -4.39
N THR A 269 -16.57 -2.61 -4.01
CA THR A 269 -15.30 -2.23 -3.40
C THR A 269 -14.32 -1.69 -4.44
N MET A 270 -13.62 -0.63 -4.08
CA MET A 270 -12.49 -0.08 -4.84
C MET A 270 -11.25 0.01 -3.94
N PRO A 271 -10.04 0.18 -4.51
CA PRO A 271 -8.84 0.44 -3.73
C PRO A 271 -9.05 1.55 -2.71
N SER A 272 -8.70 1.31 -1.44
CA SER A 272 -8.90 2.29 -0.37
C SER A 272 -8.12 3.58 -0.65
N TYR A 273 -8.54 4.69 -0.04
CA TYR A 273 -7.88 5.98 -0.28
C TYR A 273 -6.41 5.96 0.13
N ASP A 274 -6.05 5.17 1.15
CA ASP A 274 -4.70 5.09 1.72
C ASP A 274 -3.73 4.44 0.73
N ILE A 275 -4.07 3.24 0.21
CA ILE A 275 -3.24 2.56 -0.79
C ILE A 275 -3.22 3.30 -2.13
N THR A 276 -4.33 3.97 -2.48
CA THR A 276 -4.43 4.82 -3.67
C THR A 276 -3.46 6.00 -3.58
N GLU A 277 -3.47 6.73 -2.46
CA GLU A 277 -2.56 7.85 -2.24
C GLU A 277 -1.11 7.38 -2.21
N ALA A 278 -0.82 6.29 -1.51
CA ALA A 278 0.51 5.68 -1.47
C ALA A 278 1.02 5.29 -2.87
N THR A 279 0.14 4.81 -3.75
CA THR A 279 0.50 4.43 -5.13
C THR A 279 0.76 5.66 -6.00
N LEU A 280 -0.15 6.65 -6.00
CA LEU A 280 -0.06 7.82 -6.88
C LEU A 280 1.03 8.81 -6.44
N GLN A 281 1.26 8.92 -5.12
CA GLN A 281 2.23 9.84 -4.52
C GLN A 281 3.51 9.15 -4.03
N MET A 282 3.73 7.90 -4.44
CA MET A 282 4.99 7.18 -4.21
C MET A 282 6.17 8.02 -4.71
N MET A 283 7.24 8.10 -3.90
CA MET A 283 8.41 8.96 -4.18
C MET A 283 8.00 10.42 -4.48
N GLY A 284 6.95 10.90 -3.83
CA GLY A 284 6.43 12.26 -3.93
C GLY A 284 6.22 12.81 -2.53
N SER A 285 4.96 13.05 -2.17
CA SER A 285 4.58 13.48 -0.81
C SER A 285 4.43 12.31 0.17
N VAL A 286 4.36 11.06 -0.31
CA VAL A 286 4.17 9.88 0.54
C VAL A 286 5.45 9.05 0.61
N SER A 287 5.84 8.73 1.84
CA SER A 287 6.99 7.88 2.18
C SER A 287 6.61 6.45 2.55
N LEU A 288 5.39 6.23 3.06
CA LEU A 288 4.86 4.91 3.38
C LEU A 288 4.12 4.34 2.16
N ASP A 289 4.71 3.33 1.54
CA ASP A 289 4.17 2.60 0.42
C ASP A 289 4.58 1.12 0.54
N ILE A 290 4.10 0.27 -0.37
CA ILE A 290 4.36 -1.18 -0.31
C ILE A 290 5.86 -1.49 -0.41
N PHE A 291 6.60 -0.81 -1.31
CA PHE A 291 8.02 -1.08 -1.50
C PHE A 291 8.89 -0.48 -0.39
N SER A 292 8.53 0.70 0.13
CA SER A 292 9.22 1.25 1.30
C SER A 292 9.00 0.37 2.53
N THR A 293 7.81 -0.23 2.69
CA THR A 293 7.55 -1.21 3.75
C THR A 293 8.46 -2.42 3.63
N GLN A 294 8.55 -3.04 2.45
CA GLN A 294 9.40 -4.21 2.18
C GLN A 294 10.90 -3.98 2.46
N SER A 295 11.37 -2.74 2.45
CA SER A 295 12.77 -2.40 2.70
C SER A 295 13.07 -1.90 4.11
N ASN A 296 12.03 -1.57 4.88
CA ASN A 296 12.15 -1.01 6.23
C ASN A 296 11.54 -1.98 7.24
N THR A 297 11.93 -3.26 7.13
CA THR A 297 11.43 -4.35 7.97
C THR A 297 12.38 -4.75 9.11
N GLY A 298 13.55 -4.11 9.26
CA GLY A 298 14.57 -4.54 10.22
C GLY A 298 14.14 -4.50 11.70
N PRO A 299 14.74 -5.35 12.57
CA PRO A 299 15.87 -6.25 12.34
C PRO A 299 15.44 -7.60 11.73
N LYS A 300 16.41 -8.49 11.44
CA LYS A 300 16.15 -9.89 11.03
C LYS A 300 15.24 -10.60 12.03
N TRP A 301 14.49 -11.60 11.55
CA TRP A 301 13.50 -12.37 12.31
C TRP A 301 13.96 -12.77 13.72
N ASP A 302 15.14 -13.39 13.85
CA ASP A 302 15.69 -13.87 15.13
C ASP A 302 15.91 -12.75 16.16
N ASN A 303 16.08 -11.52 15.70
CA ASN A 303 16.33 -10.34 16.53
C ASN A 303 15.09 -9.48 16.74
N LYS A 304 13.94 -9.85 16.17
CA LYS A 304 12.66 -9.16 16.41
C LYS A 304 12.15 -9.49 17.81
N THR A 305 11.44 -8.53 18.40
CA THR A 305 10.78 -8.71 19.70
C THR A 305 9.63 -9.69 19.55
N ALA A 306 9.66 -10.80 20.29
CA ALA A 306 8.65 -11.87 20.24
C ALA A 306 7.38 -11.53 21.03
N VAL A 307 6.74 -10.41 20.70
CA VAL A 307 5.51 -9.89 21.33
C VAL A 307 4.54 -9.45 20.24
N ALA A 308 3.24 -9.67 20.46
CA ALA A 308 2.20 -9.17 19.58
C ALA A 308 2.02 -7.66 19.72
N PHE A 309 2.13 -6.95 18.61
CA PHE A 309 2.28 -5.51 18.60
C PHE A 309 1.11 -4.80 17.96
N TRP A 310 0.69 -3.69 18.58
CA TRP A 310 -0.33 -2.80 18.02
C TRP A 310 -0.22 -1.37 18.55
N ARG A 311 -0.45 -0.40 17.66
CA ARG A 311 -0.67 1.01 18.01
C ARG A 311 -1.82 1.57 17.18
N GLY A 312 -2.75 2.28 17.83
CA GLY A 312 -3.87 2.87 17.10
C GLY A 312 -4.80 3.70 17.96
N ARG A 313 -5.98 4.03 17.41
CA ARG A 313 -7.03 4.82 18.09
C ARG A 313 -8.16 3.92 18.58
N ASP A 314 -8.96 4.44 19.49
CA ASP A 314 -10.14 3.81 20.10
C ASP A 314 -11.35 3.70 19.16
N SER A 315 -11.16 3.30 17.90
CA SER A 315 -12.24 3.33 16.90
C SER A 315 -13.31 2.23 17.04
N CYS A 316 -13.09 1.23 17.91
CA CYS A 316 -14.03 0.16 18.21
C CYS A 316 -13.75 -0.41 19.62
N LYS A 317 -14.66 -1.24 20.14
CA LYS A 317 -14.55 -1.79 21.51
C LYS A 317 -13.44 -2.83 21.61
N GLU A 318 -13.20 -3.57 20.55
CA GLU A 318 -12.23 -4.66 20.44
C GLU A 318 -10.80 -4.10 20.61
N ARG A 319 -10.53 -2.88 20.13
CA ARG A 319 -9.26 -2.17 20.38
C ARG A 319 -9.08 -1.77 21.84
N LEU A 320 -10.15 -1.44 22.55
CA LEU A 320 -10.08 -1.16 23.99
C LEU A 320 -9.79 -2.45 24.77
N GLN A 321 -10.49 -3.53 24.42
CA GLN A 321 -10.26 -4.87 24.99
C GLN A 321 -8.81 -5.33 24.76
N LEU A 322 -8.27 -5.13 23.56
CA LEU A 322 -6.87 -5.45 23.25
C LEU A 322 -5.89 -4.72 24.18
N VAL A 323 -6.11 -3.44 24.45
CA VAL A 323 -5.23 -2.65 25.31
C VAL A 323 -5.37 -3.07 26.78
N GLU A 324 -6.57 -3.43 27.23
CA GLU A 324 -6.77 -4.06 28.54
C GLU A 324 -6.05 -5.40 28.64
N MET A 325 -6.10 -6.23 27.59
CA MET A 325 -5.37 -7.50 27.51
C MET A 325 -3.86 -7.27 27.58
N SER A 326 -3.33 -6.26 26.88
CA SER A 326 -1.89 -5.93 26.93
C SER A 326 -1.42 -5.53 28.34
N LYS A 327 -2.28 -4.88 29.14
CA LYS A 327 -1.95 -4.59 30.55
C LYS A 327 -1.91 -5.85 31.43
N LYS A 328 -2.75 -6.83 31.13
CA LYS A 328 -2.82 -8.11 31.86
C LYS A 328 -1.73 -9.08 31.44
N TYR A 329 -1.33 -9.04 30.16
CA TYR A 329 -0.37 -9.96 29.54
C TYR A 329 0.74 -9.22 28.78
N PRO A 330 1.54 -8.38 29.48
CA PRO A 330 2.55 -7.55 28.83
C PRO A 330 3.68 -8.34 28.14
N ASP A 331 3.93 -9.58 28.57
CA ASP A 331 4.94 -10.48 27.97
C ASP A 331 4.48 -11.12 26.65
N LEU A 332 3.19 -11.00 26.32
CA LEU A 332 2.59 -11.55 25.09
C LEU A 332 2.12 -10.44 24.16
N ILE A 333 1.61 -9.33 24.69
CA ILE A 333 0.99 -8.27 23.89
C ILE A 333 1.52 -6.90 24.32
N ASP A 334 2.04 -6.14 23.37
CA ASP A 334 2.28 -4.71 23.48
C ASP A 334 1.30 -3.94 22.57
N ALA A 335 0.16 -3.56 23.15
CA ALA A 335 -0.86 -2.76 22.52
C ALA A 335 -1.13 -1.47 23.30
N ARG A 336 -1.15 -0.32 22.62
CA ARG A 336 -1.39 0.99 23.25
C ARG A 336 -2.24 1.91 22.36
N LEU A 337 -3.08 2.72 23.01
CA LEU A 337 -3.82 3.79 22.36
C LEU A 337 -2.91 4.99 22.10
N THR A 338 -3.02 5.57 20.92
CA THR A 338 -2.32 6.80 20.53
C THR A 338 -3.16 8.05 20.74
N ARG A 339 -4.48 7.93 20.55
CA ARG A 339 -5.49 8.97 20.80
C ARG A 339 -6.81 8.31 21.18
N MET A 340 -7.65 9.07 21.88
CA MET A 340 -9.03 8.69 22.20
C MET A 340 -10.01 9.77 21.74
N PHE A 341 -11.01 9.38 20.95
CA PHE A 341 -12.04 10.26 20.40
C PHE A 341 -13.46 9.70 20.55
N PHE A 342 -13.62 8.38 20.59
CA PHE A 342 -14.92 7.73 20.46
C PHE A 342 -15.43 7.17 21.79
N PHE A 343 -14.54 6.89 22.74
CA PHE A 343 -14.89 6.35 24.05
C PHE A 343 -14.40 7.25 25.20
N PRO A 344 -15.05 7.18 26.39
CA PRO A 344 -14.58 7.90 27.56
C PRO A 344 -13.14 7.56 27.92
N LYS A 345 -12.36 8.59 28.25
CA LYS A 345 -10.99 8.42 28.71
C LYS A 345 -10.98 7.77 30.09
N ASP A 346 -10.18 6.72 30.22
CA ASP A 346 -9.94 6.03 31.48
C ASP A 346 -8.50 5.47 31.47
N GLU A 347 -7.58 6.22 32.08
CA GLU A 347 -6.16 5.81 32.15
C GLU A 347 -5.97 4.58 33.05
N ALA A 348 -6.79 4.45 34.10
CA ALA A 348 -6.74 3.30 34.99
C ALA A 348 -7.09 2.01 34.25
N LYS A 349 -8.00 2.09 33.26
CA LYS A 349 -8.37 0.97 32.41
C LYS A 349 -7.45 0.80 31.21
N TYR A 350 -7.26 1.84 30.38
CA TYR A 350 -6.56 1.74 29.08
C TYR A 350 -5.08 2.13 29.12
N GLY A 351 -4.56 2.59 30.26
CA GLY A 351 -3.18 3.06 30.39
C GLY A 351 -2.94 4.42 29.74
N LYS A 352 -1.70 4.90 29.84
CA LYS A 352 -1.29 6.18 29.24
C LYS A 352 -1.29 6.09 27.72
N LEU A 353 -1.74 7.17 27.08
CA LEU A 353 -1.61 7.31 25.63
C LEU A 353 -0.13 7.40 25.25
N THR A 354 0.22 6.79 24.13
CA THR A 354 1.58 6.85 23.55
C THR A 354 1.57 7.73 22.30
N PRO A 355 2.66 8.43 21.96
CA PRO A 355 2.77 9.07 20.65
C PRO A 355 2.62 8.05 19.52
N GLN A 356 2.19 8.54 18.36
CA GLN A 356 2.30 7.77 17.11
C GLN A 356 3.77 7.48 16.84
N ILE A 357 4.05 6.27 16.33
CA ILE A 357 5.39 5.86 15.90
C ILE A 357 5.36 5.66 14.39
N SER A 358 6.55 5.68 13.76
CA SER A 358 6.67 5.31 12.35
C SER A 358 6.12 3.91 12.11
N PHE A 359 5.44 3.69 10.99
CA PHE A 359 4.93 2.37 10.64
C PHE A 359 6.06 1.34 10.47
N PHE A 360 7.24 1.77 10.02
CA PHE A 360 8.43 0.91 9.90
C PHE A 360 8.90 0.34 11.24
N GLU A 361 8.64 1.04 12.36
CA GLU A 361 8.98 0.56 13.70
C GLU A 361 8.12 -0.64 14.13
N PHE A 362 6.98 -0.88 13.46
CA PHE A 362 6.14 -2.04 13.75
C PHE A 362 6.91 -3.34 13.47
N PHE A 363 7.74 -3.38 12.43
CA PHE A 363 8.47 -4.58 12.02
C PHE A 363 9.64 -4.96 12.95
N LYS A 364 9.86 -4.19 14.03
CA LYS A 364 10.70 -4.62 15.15
C LYS A 364 10.09 -5.74 15.99
N TYR A 365 8.81 -6.05 15.76
CA TYR A 365 8.05 -7.06 16.49
C TYR A 365 7.63 -8.19 15.55
N LYS A 366 7.69 -9.43 16.05
CA LYS A 366 7.39 -10.64 15.25
C LYS A 366 5.93 -10.75 14.82
N TYR A 367 4.99 -10.27 15.65
CA TYR A 367 3.56 -10.53 15.45
C TYR A 367 2.77 -9.23 15.37
N GLN A 368 2.15 -8.95 14.23
CA GLN A 368 1.39 -7.72 13.97
C GLN A 368 -0.11 -7.96 14.08
N LEU A 369 -0.77 -7.21 14.96
CA LEU A 369 -2.22 -7.35 15.12
C LEU A 369 -2.96 -6.43 14.13
N ASN A 370 -3.75 -7.01 13.23
CA ASN A 370 -4.66 -6.26 12.37
C ASN A 370 -6.09 -6.28 12.94
N ILE A 371 -6.37 -5.31 13.82
CA ILE A 371 -7.69 -5.10 14.42
C ILE A 371 -8.43 -4.00 13.67
N ASP A 372 -9.68 -4.28 13.31
CA ASP A 372 -10.60 -3.35 12.66
C ASP A 372 -10.74 -2.04 13.42
N GLY A 373 -11.11 -0.99 12.71
CA GLY A 373 -11.46 0.29 13.29
C GLY A 373 -12.95 0.52 13.22
N THR A 374 -13.31 1.69 12.67
CA THR A 374 -14.68 1.99 12.24
C THR A 374 -15.15 0.99 11.18
N VAL A 375 -14.26 0.64 10.27
CA VAL A 375 -14.41 -0.39 9.22
C VAL A 375 -13.12 -1.21 9.11
N ALA A 376 -12.90 -1.92 8.01
CA ALA A 376 -11.67 -2.65 7.73
C ALA A 376 -10.42 -1.79 8.00
N ALA A 377 -9.37 -2.40 8.54
CA ALA A 377 -8.14 -1.70 8.86
C ALA A 377 -7.24 -1.57 7.62
N TYR A 378 -7.23 -0.37 7.01
CA TYR A 378 -6.42 -0.04 5.82
C TYR A 378 -4.89 -0.15 6.00
N ARG A 379 -4.41 -0.55 7.18
CA ARG A 379 -3.00 -0.89 7.40
C ARG A 379 -2.63 -2.30 6.93
N LEU A 380 -3.62 -3.18 6.72
CA LEU A 380 -3.38 -4.57 6.37
C LEU A 380 -2.45 -4.77 5.16
N PRO A 381 -2.59 -4.06 4.01
CA PRO A 381 -1.71 -4.30 2.87
C PRO A 381 -0.23 -4.03 3.20
N TYR A 382 0.05 -3.04 4.06
CA TYR A 382 1.40 -2.76 4.51
C TYR A 382 1.90 -3.77 5.54
N LEU A 383 1.04 -4.25 6.44
CA LEU A 383 1.42 -5.33 7.36
C LEU A 383 1.81 -6.61 6.59
N LEU A 384 1.03 -6.96 5.56
CA LEU A 384 1.32 -8.10 4.68
C LEU A 384 2.57 -7.90 3.82
N ALA A 385 2.89 -6.66 3.46
CA ALA A 385 4.10 -6.33 2.69
C ALA A 385 5.39 -6.42 3.52
N GLY A 386 5.30 -6.43 4.86
CA GLY A 386 6.47 -6.57 5.72
C GLY A 386 6.90 -8.02 5.94
N ASP A 387 7.81 -8.22 6.89
CA ASP A 387 8.41 -9.53 7.23
C ASP A 387 7.97 -10.04 8.62
N ALA A 388 6.84 -9.55 9.12
CA ALA A 388 6.28 -9.94 10.40
C ALA A 388 5.00 -10.76 10.19
N VAL A 389 4.72 -11.68 11.11
CA VAL A 389 3.52 -12.52 11.06
C VAL A 389 2.30 -11.69 11.37
N VAL A 390 1.33 -11.66 10.46
CA VAL A 390 0.07 -10.92 10.64
C VAL A 390 -0.94 -11.81 11.35
N LEU A 391 -1.51 -11.32 12.46
CA LEU A 391 -2.70 -11.87 13.09
C LEU A 391 -3.88 -10.98 12.70
N LYS A 392 -4.78 -11.49 11.86
CA LYS A 392 -5.90 -10.72 11.32
C LYS A 392 -7.20 -11.11 12.01
N GLN A 393 -7.89 -10.10 12.53
CA GLN A 393 -9.22 -10.25 13.11
C GLN A 393 -10.24 -10.68 12.04
N GLU A 394 -11.10 -11.63 12.40
CA GLU A 394 -12.35 -11.88 11.69
C GLU A 394 -13.18 -10.61 11.67
N SER A 395 -13.56 -10.20 10.47
CA SER A 395 -14.19 -8.92 10.21
C SER A 395 -15.51 -9.10 9.47
N GLU A 396 -16.48 -8.23 9.75
CA GLU A 396 -17.63 -8.05 8.87
C GLU A 396 -17.25 -7.25 7.62
N TYR A 397 -16.20 -6.44 7.71
CA TYR A 397 -15.70 -5.54 6.67
C TYR A 397 -14.62 -6.20 5.81
N TYR A 398 -14.53 -5.75 4.57
CA TYR A 398 -13.50 -6.21 3.64
C TYR A 398 -13.06 -5.09 2.70
N GLU A 399 -11.77 -5.10 2.35
CA GLU A 399 -11.23 -4.33 1.23
C GLU A 399 -11.24 -5.20 -0.04
N HIS A 400 -11.05 -4.56 -1.19
CA HIS A 400 -11.09 -5.16 -2.53
C HIS A 400 -10.22 -6.43 -2.73
N PHE A 401 -9.16 -6.63 -1.93
CA PHE A 401 -8.23 -7.76 -2.06
C PHE A 401 -8.41 -8.86 -0.99
N TYR A 402 -9.31 -8.69 -0.01
CA TYR A 402 -9.39 -9.61 1.14
C TYR A 402 -9.81 -11.03 0.74
N SER A 403 -10.57 -11.18 -0.34
CA SER A 403 -11.02 -12.50 -0.83
C SER A 403 -9.89 -13.34 -1.45
N GLU A 404 -8.75 -12.73 -1.76
CA GLU A 404 -7.53 -13.43 -2.23
C GLU A 404 -6.65 -13.90 -1.05
N LEU A 405 -6.96 -13.48 0.19
CA LEU A 405 -6.18 -13.85 1.36
C LEU A 405 -6.68 -15.13 2.02
N GLU A 406 -5.89 -16.18 1.89
CA GLU A 406 -6.09 -17.45 2.59
C GLU A 406 -5.58 -17.43 4.06
N PRO A 407 -6.44 -17.77 5.04
CA PRO A 407 -6.01 -17.98 6.43
C PRO A 407 -4.97 -19.10 6.55
N TYR A 408 -4.01 -18.94 7.46
CA TYR A 408 -2.85 -19.82 7.70
C TYR A 408 -1.86 -19.95 6.54
N VAL A 409 -2.13 -19.36 5.38
CA VAL A 409 -1.15 -19.18 4.30
C VAL A 409 -0.56 -17.78 4.37
N HIS A 410 -1.41 -16.75 4.43
CA HIS A 410 -0.97 -15.34 4.43
C HIS A 410 -1.02 -14.67 5.81
N TYR A 411 -1.86 -15.16 6.72
CA TYR A 411 -2.06 -14.58 8.05
C TYR A 411 -2.65 -15.61 9.02
N ILE A 412 -2.48 -15.39 10.33
CA ILE A 412 -3.15 -16.18 11.37
C ILE A 412 -4.52 -15.53 11.69
N PRO A 413 -5.66 -16.21 11.50
CA PRO A 413 -6.95 -15.66 11.86
C PRO A 413 -7.13 -15.64 13.39
N ILE A 414 -7.72 -14.56 13.90
CA ILE A 414 -8.20 -14.43 15.28
C ILE A 414 -9.69 -14.08 15.28
N LYS A 415 -10.44 -14.53 16.28
CA LYS A 415 -11.88 -14.26 16.40
C LYS A 415 -12.17 -12.76 16.52
N HIS A 416 -13.36 -12.37 16.06
CA HIS A 416 -13.83 -10.98 16.15
C HIS A 416 -13.76 -10.43 17.58
N ASP A 417 -14.10 -11.23 18.60
CA ASP A 417 -14.11 -10.82 20.00
C ASP A 417 -12.75 -10.97 20.72
N LEU A 418 -11.68 -11.32 19.98
CA LEU A 418 -10.33 -11.56 20.49
C LEU A 418 -10.20 -12.68 21.52
N SER A 419 -11.23 -13.54 21.68
CA SER A 419 -11.27 -14.58 22.71
C SER A 419 -10.17 -15.63 22.55
N ASP A 420 -9.66 -15.84 21.34
CA ASP A 420 -8.57 -16.78 21.02
C ASP A 420 -7.20 -16.08 20.84
N LEU A 421 -7.10 -14.76 20.98
CA LEU A 421 -5.87 -14.01 20.68
C LEU A 421 -4.66 -14.53 21.48
N LEU A 422 -4.82 -14.77 22.78
CA LEU A 422 -3.71 -15.25 23.62
C LEU A 422 -3.25 -16.66 23.24
N GLU A 423 -4.18 -17.51 22.82
CA GLU A 423 -3.86 -18.85 22.31
C GLU A 423 -3.06 -18.74 21.02
N LYS A 424 -3.54 -17.96 20.05
CA LYS A 424 -2.88 -17.77 18.75
C LYS A 424 -1.48 -17.16 18.87
N VAL A 425 -1.30 -16.17 19.76
CA VAL A 425 0.01 -15.57 20.03
C VAL A 425 0.97 -16.57 20.67
N ARG A 426 0.52 -17.39 21.62
CA ARG A 426 1.36 -18.44 22.22
C ARG A 426 1.74 -19.50 21.18
N TRP A 427 0.77 -19.96 20.40
CA TRP A 427 1.01 -20.91 19.32
C TRP A 427 2.07 -20.40 18.34
N ALA A 428 1.97 -19.14 17.91
CA ALA A 428 2.95 -18.54 16.99
C ALA A 428 4.35 -18.34 17.62
N LYS A 429 4.46 -18.27 18.96
CA LYS A 429 5.74 -18.23 19.68
C LYS A 429 6.36 -19.63 19.82
N GLU A 430 5.53 -20.65 19.95
CA GLU A 430 5.95 -22.05 20.07
C GLU A 430 6.31 -22.67 18.71
N HIS A 431 5.83 -22.08 17.61
CA HIS A 431 6.05 -22.51 16.23
C HIS A 431 6.74 -21.38 15.44
N ASP A 432 8.00 -21.09 15.78
CA ASP A 432 8.73 -19.94 15.21
C ASP A 432 9.20 -20.13 13.76
N GLN A 433 9.24 -21.38 13.27
CA GLN A 433 9.70 -21.74 11.92
C GLN A 433 8.58 -21.79 10.90
#